data_AF-A0A2U8JDY8-F1
#
_entry.id   AF-A0A2U8JDY8-F1
#
_cell.length_a   1.000
_cell.length_b   1.000
_cell.length_c   1.000
_cell.angle_alpha   90.00
_cell.angle_beta   90.00
_cell.angle_gamma   90.00
#
_symmetry.space_group_name_H-M   'P 1'
#
loop_
_entity.id
_entity.type
_entity.pdbx_description
1 polymer ?
#
loop_
_entity_poly.entity_id
_entity_poly.type
_entity_poly.pdbx_seq_one_letter_code
_entity_poly.pdbx_strand_id
1 'polypeptide(L)'
;MNISTFNSFDGIVLNSMSNIDEKNKSYPHDLEMNVIFGGESPNELHEVLASARGAILKTNSNSKNKEQEISDSLLDAIDKSASELESFKAWTDGGNAVIGPIVDILYDSLIQDDTNNNKMEDLMQLLVFDFLLHKEEWGLDSIINSDEHKYLGDITENFGSGLHAVYAGHENNSPSNIVDWFLNTFIVKLKNSGKIPEDSVTSKVIKLFDDVNNRNKLEQLARDYTAELERIDSSNITLSNSLTKSENTTHLAPTLKFFLLAQAAKEGTVSANNWNSFINGDIEKIKSFLGLTGSDSLLADWLVDQNRNTGWSYDASGQLDFNRGHEGGIPISSLLGFFNDFPSRVLSDEELKEVNRIGDNVKMIMQTLKYWFQILRDERVAIARNI
;
A
#
# COMPACT_ATOMS: atom_id res chain seq x y z
N MET A 1 8.00 53.06 70.37
CA MET A 1 8.48 52.75 69.01
C MET A 1 8.58 51.24 68.87
N ASN A 2 7.78 50.71 67.93
CA ASN A 2 7.81 49.41 67.24
C ASN A 2 8.47 48.19 67.91
N ILE A 3 7.64 47.18 68.18
CA ILE A 3 7.98 45.77 67.92
C ILE A 3 6.89 45.23 67.00
N SER A 4 7.25 45.01 65.74
CA SER A 4 6.47 44.24 64.78
C SER A 4 7.38 43.20 64.16
N THR A 5 6.90 41.96 64.06
CA THR A 5 7.13 40.90 63.06
C THR A 5 7.41 39.56 63.71
N PHE A 6 6.55 38.57 63.39
CA PHE A 6 6.87 37.20 62.96
C PHE A 6 5.58 36.38 63.02
N ASN A 7 4.85 36.36 61.90
CA ASN A 7 3.77 35.41 61.59
C ASN A 7 3.63 35.37 60.06
N SER A 8 4.46 34.58 59.38
CA SER A 8 4.24 34.31 57.94
C SER A 8 4.85 33.01 57.40
N PHE A 9 5.31 32.07 58.25
CA PHE A 9 5.96 30.84 57.76
C PHE A 9 5.02 29.62 57.64
N ASP A 10 3.92 29.58 58.40
CA ASP A 10 3.02 28.39 58.39
C ASP A 10 2.00 28.38 57.24
N GLY A 11 1.71 29.52 56.61
CA GLY A 11 0.72 29.62 55.53
C GLY A 11 1.21 29.19 54.14
N ILE A 12 2.53 29.12 53.93
CA ILE A 12 3.12 28.81 52.60
C ILE A 12 3.29 27.30 52.41
N VAL A 13 3.53 26.55 53.50
CA VAL A 13 3.76 25.09 53.45
C VAL A 13 2.45 24.31 53.25
N LEU A 14 1.34 24.80 53.81
CA LEU A 14 0.02 24.16 53.63
C LEU A 14 -0.58 24.39 52.23
N ASN A 15 -0.28 25.53 51.61
CA ASN A 15 -0.76 25.84 50.25
C ASN A 15 0.08 25.19 49.14
N SER A 16 1.32 24.77 49.41
CA SER A 16 2.10 23.99 48.44
C SER A 16 1.71 22.51 48.45
N MET A 17 1.36 21.94 49.61
CA MET A 17 0.89 20.55 49.71
C MET A 17 -0.49 20.34 49.08
N SER A 18 -1.44 21.28 49.25
CA SER A 18 -2.77 21.18 48.60
C SER A 18 -2.71 21.32 47.07
N ASN A 19 -1.77 22.11 46.55
CA ASN A 19 -1.56 22.28 45.11
C ASN A 19 -0.78 21.12 44.44
N ILE A 20 -0.03 20.32 45.22
CA ILE A 20 0.61 19.09 44.71
C ILE A 20 -0.44 18.00 44.51
N ASP A 21 -1.43 17.89 45.41
CA ASP A 21 -2.55 16.96 45.27
C ASP A 21 -3.48 17.32 44.09
N GLU A 22 -3.65 18.61 43.74
CA GLU A 22 -4.45 19.01 42.57
C GLU A 22 -3.69 18.89 41.24
N LYS A 23 -2.37 19.09 41.21
CA LYS A 23 -1.56 18.86 39.99
C LYS A 23 -1.35 17.37 39.69
N ASN A 24 -1.33 16.51 40.70
CA ASN A 24 -1.31 15.05 40.49
C ASN A 24 -2.66 14.49 40.02
N LYS A 25 -3.77 15.24 40.15
CA LYS A 25 -5.09 14.85 39.62
C LYS A 25 -5.26 15.09 38.11
N SER A 26 -4.34 15.81 37.46
CA SER A 26 -4.44 16.11 36.01
C SER A 26 -3.77 15.08 35.10
N TYR A 27 -3.21 14.00 35.65
CA TYR A 27 -2.72 12.86 34.87
C TYR A 27 -3.55 11.63 35.20
N PRO A 28 -3.99 10.87 34.18
CA PRO A 28 -5.07 9.90 34.32
C PRO A 28 -4.70 8.87 35.39
N HIS A 29 -5.40 8.94 36.52
CA HIS A 29 -5.18 8.10 37.68
C HIS A 29 -5.58 6.63 37.43
N ASP A 30 -6.23 6.35 36.28
CA ASP A 30 -6.93 5.09 35.98
C ASP A 30 -6.69 4.61 34.52
N LEU A 31 -5.44 4.51 34.06
CA LEU A 31 -5.14 3.65 32.89
C LEU A 31 -5.09 2.17 33.34
N GLU A 32 -6.19 1.67 33.92
CA GLU A 32 -6.41 0.23 33.96
C GLU A 32 -6.71 -0.23 32.54
N MET A 33 -5.70 -0.75 31.83
CA MET A 33 -5.93 -1.54 30.62
C MET A 33 -6.61 -2.85 31.01
N ASN A 34 -7.93 -2.80 31.18
CA ASN A 34 -8.78 -3.98 31.19
C ASN A 34 -9.13 -4.33 29.75
N VAL A 35 -8.17 -4.93 29.04
CA VAL A 35 -8.43 -5.51 27.72
C VAL A 35 -8.88 -6.95 27.93
N ILE A 36 -10.16 -7.21 27.65
CA ILE A 36 -10.75 -8.54 27.68
C ILE A 36 -10.46 -9.18 26.32
N PHE A 37 -9.64 -10.24 26.30
CA PHE A 37 -9.42 -11.06 25.12
C PHE A 37 -10.62 -12.00 24.94
N GLY A 38 -11.47 -11.73 23.96
CA GLY A 38 -12.54 -12.62 23.54
C GLY A 38 -12.62 -12.63 22.01
N GLY A 39 -12.38 -13.79 21.40
CA GLY A 39 -12.42 -13.96 19.94
C GLY A 39 -11.18 -13.40 19.22
N GLU A 40 -10.60 -14.17 18.29
CA GLU A 40 -9.39 -13.79 17.54
C GLU A 40 -9.76 -13.37 16.11
N SER A 41 -10.69 -12.43 15.93
CA SER A 41 -10.94 -11.84 14.61
C SER A 41 -9.99 -10.67 14.33
N PRO A 42 -9.63 -10.38 13.06
CA PRO A 42 -8.80 -9.23 12.73
C PRO A 42 -9.35 -7.90 13.24
N ASN A 43 -10.68 -7.74 13.24
CA ASN A 43 -11.36 -6.54 13.72
C ASN A 43 -11.20 -6.34 15.24
N GLU A 44 -11.39 -7.40 16.03
CA GLU A 44 -11.21 -7.34 17.49
C GLU A 44 -9.76 -6.99 17.86
N LEU A 45 -8.78 -7.59 17.18
CA LEU A 45 -7.37 -7.29 17.40
C LEU A 45 -7.01 -5.85 17.01
N HIS A 46 -7.62 -5.33 15.95
CA HIS A 46 -7.49 -3.93 15.52
C HIS A 46 -7.95 -2.94 16.59
N GLU A 47 -9.12 -3.17 17.17
CA GLU A 47 -9.66 -2.32 18.25
C GLU A 47 -8.74 -2.32 19.49
N VAL A 48 -8.17 -3.48 19.83
CA VAL A 48 -7.20 -3.61 20.93
C VAL A 48 -5.94 -2.77 20.66
N LEU A 49 -5.38 -2.86 19.45
CA LEU A 49 -4.20 -2.09 19.05
C LEU A 49 -4.47 -0.58 19.03
N ALA A 50 -5.62 -0.15 18.52
CA ALA A 50 -6.01 1.26 18.53
C ALA A 50 -6.10 1.82 19.96
N SER A 51 -6.66 1.05 20.90
CA SER A 51 -6.71 1.42 22.32
C SER A 51 -5.31 1.51 22.93
N ALA A 52 -4.44 0.54 22.63
CA ALA A 52 -3.06 0.49 23.11
C ALA A 52 -2.26 1.71 22.62
N ARG A 53 -2.38 2.04 21.33
CA ARG A 53 -1.77 3.22 20.70
C ARG A 53 -2.17 4.50 21.41
N GLY A 54 -3.48 4.67 21.62
CA GLY A 54 -4.05 5.83 22.32
C GLY A 54 -3.55 5.98 23.76
N ALA A 55 -3.24 4.88 24.45
CA ALA A 55 -2.66 4.92 25.80
C ALA A 55 -1.21 5.45 25.79
N ILE A 56 -0.36 4.98 24.86
CA ILE A 56 1.04 5.42 24.76
C ILE A 56 1.13 6.92 24.42
N LEU A 57 0.32 7.38 23.45
CA LEU A 57 0.30 8.78 23.04
C LEU A 57 -0.07 9.73 24.19
N LYS A 58 -0.93 9.27 25.13
CA LYS A 58 -1.30 10.04 26.33
C LYS A 58 -0.20 10.09 27.39
N THR A 59 0.72 9.12 27.41
CA THR A 59 1.83 9.08 28.38
C THR A 59 3.09 9.78 27.88
N ASN A 60 3.28 9.86 26.55
CA ASN A 60 4.45 10.45 25.90
C ASN A 60 4.59 11.98 26.03
N SER A 61 3.68 12.66 26.74
CA SER A 61 3.68 14.13 26.83
C SER A 61 4.79 14.70 27.74
N ASN A 62 5.59 13.88 28.45
CA ASN A 62 6.57 14.35 29.46
C ASN A 62 7.85 13.51 29.63
N SER A 63 8.15 12.54 28.76
CA SER A 63 9.27 11.59 28.94
C SER A 63 10.63 12.13 28.47
N LYS A 64 11.70 11.75 29.19
CA LYS A 64 13.10 11.92 28.74
C LYS A 64 13.46 10.84 27.71
N ASN A 65 14.48 11.10 26.88
CA ASN A 65 14.86 10.33 25.68
C ASN A 65 14.73 8.80 25.74
N LYS A 66 15.08 8.11 26.84
CA LYS A 66 14.99 6.64 26.91
C LYS A 66 13.57 6.09 27.08
N GLU A 67 12.73 6.79 27.84
CA GLU A 67 11.32 6.43 27.99
C GLU A 67 10.55 6.69 26.68
N GLN A 68 11.00 7.73 25.96
CA GLN A 68 10.53 8.05 24.62
C GLN A 68 10.91 6.93 23.63
N GLU A 69 12.17 6.50 23.60
CA GLU A 69 12.65 5.39 22.74
C GLU A 69 11.85 4.09 22.95
N ILE A 70 11.53 3.74 24.20
CA ILE A 70 10.71 2.55 24.51
C ILE A 70 9.27 2.73 24.04
N SER A 71 8.70 3.92 24.26
CA SER A 71 7.33 4.23 23.84
C SER A 71 7.19 4.26 22.32
N ASP A 72 8.19 4.81 21.62
CA ASP A 72 8.27 4.84 20.16
C ASP A 72 8.41 3.41 19.61
N SER A 73 9.29 2.58 20.19
CA SER A 73 9.41 1.17 19.78
C SER A 73 8.11 0.37 19.99
N LEU A 74 7.33 0.66 21.03
CA LEU A 74 6.04 0.02 21.27
C LEU A 74 4.97 0.54 20.30
N LEU A 75 5.00 1.83 19.94
CA LEU A 75 4.16 2.39 18.89
C LEU A 75 4.46 1.72 17.55
N ASP A 76 5.73 1.60 17.17
CA ASP A 76 6.14 0.94 15.93
C ASP A 76 5.66 -0.52 15.87
N ALA A 77 5.73 -1.24 16.99
CA ALA A 77 5.25 -2.63 17.07
C ALA A 77 3.72 -2.73 16.94
N ILE A 78 2.98 -1.79 17.52
CA ILE A 78 1.52 -1.68 17.37
C ILE A 78 1.16 -1.36 15.93
N ASP A 79 1.75 -0.32 15.37
CA ASP A 79 1.43 0.18 14.03
C ASP A 79 1.74 -0.90 12.98
N LYS A 80 2.84 -1.65 13.15
CA LYS A 80 3.15 -2.83 12.35
C LYS A 80 2.10 -3.92 12.46
N SER A 81 1.71 -4.31 13.68
CA SER A 81 0.71 -5.37 13.88
C SER A 81 -0.66 -4.97 13.34
N ALA A 82 -1.01 -3.68 13.43
CA ALA A 82 -2.24 -3.13 12.90
C ALA A 82 -2.23 -3.24 11.37
N SER A 83 -1.17 -2.78 10.71
CA SER A 83 -1.02 -2.90 9.26
C SER A 83 -1.16 -4.35 8.77
N GLU A 84 -0.52 -5.32 9.43
CA GLU A 84 -0.67 -6.75 9.09
C GLU A 84 -2.13 -7.23 9.19
N LEU A 85 -2.89 -6.75 10.18
CA LEU A 85 -4.31 -7.08 10.34
C LEU A 85 -5.21 -6.34 9.33
N GLU A 86 -4.86 -5.13 8.89
CA GLU A 86 -5.60 -4.41 7.85
C GLU A 86 -5.59 -5.20 6.54
N SER A 87 -4.46 -5.83 6.23
CA SER A 87 -4.35 -6.69 5.06
C SER A 87 -5.31 -7.89 5.11
N PHE A 88 -5.48 -8.53 6.27
CA PHE A 88 -6.48 -9.59 6.43
C PHE A 88 -7.91 -9.07 6.38
N LYS A 89 -8.16 -7.92 7.01
CA LYS A 89 -9.47 -7.27 6.99
C LYS A 89 -9.88 -6.89 5.57
N ALA A 90 -8.95 -6.39 4.75
CA ALA A 90 -9.18 -6.06 3.36
C ALA A 90 -9.71 -7.26 2.55
N TRP A 91 -9.11 -8.44 2.73
CA TRP A 91 -9.61 -9.67 2.10
C TRP A 91 -11.03 -10.06 2.53
N THR A 92 -11.37 -9.82 3.80
CA THR A 92 -12.71 -10.11 4.33
C THR A 92 -13.76 -9.07 3.98
N ASP A 93 -13.35 -7.82 3.74
CA ASP A 93 -14.26 -6.73 3.35
C ASP A 93 -14.51 -6.74 1.84
N GLY A 94 -13.53 -7.12 1.03
CA GLY A 94 -13.61 -7.04 -0.42
C GLY A 94 -13.46 -5.61 -0.94
N GLY A 95 -13.86 -5.39 -2.19
CA GLY A 95 -13.79 -4.09 -2.86
C GLY A 95 -12.35 -3.55 -3.02
N ASN A 96 -12.23 -2.22 -3.03
CA ASN A 96 -10.94 -1.55 -3.25
C ASN A 96 -9.90 -1.83 -2.17
N ALA A 97 -10.32 -2.17 -0.95
CA ALA A 97 -9.40 -2.47 0.15
C ALA A 97 -8.46 -3.62 -0.19
N VAL A 98 -8.90 -4.56 -1.03
CA VAL A 98 -8.13 -5.74 -1.46
C VAL A 98 -6.92 -5.38 -2.33
N ILE A 99 -6.92 -4.21 -2.99
CA ILE A 99 -5.85 -3.84 -3.92
C ILE A 99 -4.53 -3.63 -3.15
N GLY A 100 -4.56 -3.01 -1.97
CA GLY A 100 -3.37 -2.79 -1.14
C GLY A 100 -2.58 -4.08 -0.85
N PRO A 101 -3.23 -5.11 -0.27
CA PRO A 101 -2.59 -6.41 -0.07
C PRO A 101 -2.05 -7.07 -1.35
N ILE A 102 -2.76 -6.93 -2.48
CA ILE A 102 -2.26 -7.46 -3.76
C ILE A 102 -1.02 -6.68 -4.22
N VAL A 103 -1.00 -5.34 -4.06
CA VAL A 103 0.15 -4.49 -4.38
C VAL A 103 1.38 -4.92 -3.58
N ASP A 104 1.23 -5.19 -2.28
CA ASP A 104 2.32 -5.69 -1.43
C ASP A 104 2.85 -7.05 -1.90
N ILE A 105 1.95 -8.01 -2.18
CA ILE A 105 2.34 -9.35 -2.68
C ILE A 105 3.08 -9.24 -4.02
N LEU A 106 2.58 -8.40 -4.93
CA LEU A 106 3.21 -8.18 -6.23
C LEU A 106 4.58 -7.52 -6.08
N TYR A 107 4.72 -6.55 -5.18
CA TYR A 107 6.00 -5.90 -4.90
C TYR A 107 7.04 -6.92 -4.42
N ASP A 108 6.69 -7.73 -3.42
CA ASP A 108 7.57 -8.75 -2.85
C ASP A 108 7.96 -9.82 -3.88
N SER A 109 7.01 -10.21 -4.74
CA SER A 109 7.31 -11.15 -5.83
C SER A 109 8.23 -10.53 -6.88
N LEU A 110 7.97 -9.29 -7.31
CA LEU A 110 8.75 -8.63 -8.35
C LEU A 110 10.18 -8.34 -7.88
N ILE A 111 10.37 -7.89 -6.64
CA ILE A 111 11.71 -7.54 -6.17
C ILE A 111 12.64 -8.76 -6.13
N GLN A 112 12.10 -9.95 -5.90
CA GLN A 112 12.83 -11.22 -5.86
C GLN A 112 13.02 -11.87 -7.23
N ASP A 113 12.27 -11.44 -8.24
CA ASP A 113 12.32 -11.99 -9.59
C ASP A 113 13.35 -11.24 -10.44
N ASP A 114 14.46 -11.90 -10.76
CA ASP A 114 15.51 -11.38 -11.63
C ASP A 114 15.35 -11.82 -13.10
N THR A 115 14.33 -12.61 -13.40
CA THR A 115 14.07 -13.13 -14.76
C THR A 115 13.17 -12.21 -15.59
N ASN A 116 12.43 -11.31 -14.93
CA ASN A 116 11.57 -10.34 -15.60
C ASN A 116 12.37 -9.16 -16.18
N ASN A 117 12.48 -9.12 -17.51
CA ASN A 117 13.16 -8.03 -18.22
C ASN A 117 12.45 -6.68 -18.08
N ASN A 118 11.12 -6.68 -17.93
CA ASN A 118 10.27 -5.49 -17.80
C ASN A 118 9.98 -5.11 -16.34
N LYS A 119 10.68 -5.73 -15.38
CA LYS A 119 10.52 -5.49 -13.92
C LYS A 119 10.44 -4.01 -13.54
N MET A 120 11.20 -3.13 -14.21
CA MET A 120 11.19 -1.70 -13.89
C MET A 120 9.88 -1.02 -14.30
N GLU A 121 9.27 -1.40 -15.42
CA GLU A 121 7.95 -0.90 -15.82
C GLU A 121 6.86 -1.47 -14.89
N ASP A 122 6.97 -2.75 -14.51
CA ASP A 122 6.03 -3.38 -13.57
C ASP A 122 6.08 -2.70 -12.18
N LEU A 123 7.29 -2.39 -11.67
CA LEU A 123 7.44 -1.64 -10.42
C LEU A 123 6.93 -0.20 -10.54
N MET A 124 7.12 0.45 -11.70
CA MET A 124 6.52 1.76 -11.99
C MET A 124 4.99 1.70 -11.89
N GLN A 125 4.34 0.67 -12.47
CA GLN A 125 2.90 0.48 -12.33
C GLN A 125 2.48 0.29 -10.87
N LEU A 126 3.18 -0.55 -10.09
CA LEU A 126 2.84 -0.77 -8.68
C LEU A 126 2.89 0.52 -7.85
N LEU A 127 3.90 1.37 -8.09
CA LEU A 127 3.96 2.68 -7.44
C LEU A 127 2.74 3.53 -7.78
N VAL A 128 2.30 3.54 -9.04
CA VAL A 128 1.10 4.28 -9.44
C VAL A 128 -0.15 3.74 -8.75
N PHE A 129 -0.32 2.42 -8.67
CA PHE A 129 -1.44 1.79 -7.95
C PHE A 129 -1.45 2.19 -6.47
N ASP A 130 -0.35 1.98 -5.76
CA ASP A 130 -0.22 2.31 -4.34
C ASP A 130 -0.50 3.79 -4.08
N PHE A 131 0.07 4.68 -4.90
CA PHE A 131 -0.21 6.11 -4.83
C PHE A 131 -1.70 6.41 -5.03
N LEU A 132 -2.36 5.84 -6.04
CA LEU A 132 -3.78 6.11 -6.33
C LEU A 132 -4.71 5.64 -5.21
N LEU A 133 -4.38 4.55 -4.53
CA LEU A 133 -5.15 4.03 -3.40
C LEU A 133 -5.07 4.94 -2.17
N HIS A 134 -3.89 5.48 -1.90
CA HIS A 134 -3.61 6.17 -0.63
C HIS A 134 -3.43 7.69 -0.76
N LYS A 135 -3.48 8.27 -1.96
CA LYS A 135 -3.26 9.72 -2.16
C LYS A 135 -4.17 10.60 -1.31
N GLU A 136 -5.41 10.18 -1.02
CA GLU A 136 -6.32 10.94 -0.15
C GLU A 136 -5.87 10.88 1.31
N GLU A 137 -5.57 9.67 1.79
CA GLU A 137 -5.04 9.42 3.13
C GLU A 137 -3.74 10.20 3.39
N TRP A 138 -2.84 10.23 2.40
CA TRP A 138 -1.57 10.94 2.47
C TRP A 138 -1.71 12.45 2.20
N GLY A 139 -2.92 12.95 1.90
CA GLY A 139 -3.18 14.36 1.61
C GLY A 139 -2.42 14.87 0.37
N LEU A 140 -2.41 14.06 -0.68
CA LEU A 140 -1.72 14.26 -1.96
C LEU A 140 -2.67 14.41 -3.16
N ASP A 141 -3.98 14.50 -2.97
CA ASP A 141 -4.95 14.61 -4.09
C ASP A 141 -4.64 15.72 -5.10
N SER A 142 -4.07 16.84 -4.62
CA SER A 142 -3.77 18.01 -5.44
C SER A 142 -2.35 18.02 -6.01
N ILE A 143 -1.54 16.96 -5.84
CA ILE A 143 -0.16 16.94 -6.31
C ILE A 143 -0.05 16.74 -7.84
N ILE A 144 -1.11 16.18 -8.43
CA ILE A 144 -1.24 15.88 -9.85
C ILE A 144 -2.35 16.76 -10.44
N ASN A 145 -2.08 17.42 -11.56
CA ASN A 145 -3.09 18.18 -12.30
C ASN A 145 -3.85 17.30 -13.30
N SER A 146 -4.90 17.82 -13.94
CA SER A 146 -5.75 17.06 -14.88
C SER A 146 -4.98 16.39 -16.02
N ASP A 147 -3.95 17.05 -16.54
CA ASP A 147 -3.19 16.56 -17.68
C ASP A 147 -2.25 15.43 -17.24
N GLU A 148 -1.68 15.55 -16.03
CA GLU A 148 -0.83 14.52 -15.44
C GLU A 148 -1.61 13.27 -14.99
N HIS A 149 -2.93 13.37 -14.76
CA HIS A 149 -3.78 12.18 -14.55
C HIS A 149 -3.76 11.27 -15.78
N LYS A 150 -3.62 11.84 -16.98
CA LYS A 150 -3.51 11.06 -18.21
C LYS A 150 -2.26 10.18 -18.20
N TYR A 151 -1.12 10.70 -17.76
CA TYR A 151 0.12 9.92 -17.71
C TYR A 151 0.05 8.74 -16.74
N LEU A 152 -0.65 8.89 -15.61
CA LEU A 152 -0.91 7.76 -14.72
C LEU A 152 -1.78 6.69 -15.42
N GLY A 153 -2.81 7.12 -16.15
CA GLY A 153 -3.62 6.23 -16.98
C GLY A 153 -2.77 5.51 -18.03
N ASP A 154 -1.95 6.26 -18.77
CA ASP A 154 -1.04 5.72 -19.81
C ASP A 154 -0.10 4.68 -19.22
N ILE A 155 0.48 4.94 -18.03
CA ILE A 155 1.34 4.00 -17.29
C ILE A 155 0.59 2.71 -16.98
N THR A 156 -0.64 2.80 -16.45
CA THR A 156 -1.42 1.62 -16.07
C THR A 156 -1.91 0.80 -17.27
N GLU A 157 -2.04 1.39 -18.46
CA GLU A 157 -2.52 0.70 -19.65
C GLU A 157 -1.40 0.12 -20.51
N ASN A 158 -0.35 0.90 -20.78
CA ASN A 158 0.55 0.64 -21.91
C ASN A 158 1.96 0.17 -21.51
N PHE A 159 2.28 0.16 -20.23
CA PHE A 159 3.61 -0.19 -19.72
C PHE A 159 3.56 -1.50 -18.96
N GLY A 160 4.71 -2.16 -18.82
CA GLY A 160 4.81 -3.41 -18.07
C GLY A 160 4.67 -4.63 -18.95
N SER A 161 4.87 -5.79 -18.34
CA SER A 161 4.94 -7.07 -19.04
C SER A 161 3.65 -7.40 -19.79
N GLY A 162 3.73 -7.49 -21.12
CA GLY A 162 2.62 -7.87 -22.01
C GLY A 162 1.67 -6.74 -22.41
N LEU A 163 1.93 -5.49 -22.04
CA LEU A 163 1.01 -4.36 -22.26
C LEU A 163 1.42 -3.39 -23.38
N HIS A 164 2.55 -3.59 -24.05
CA HIS A 164 2.95 -2.68 -25.12
C HIS A 164 1.91 -2.69 -26.26
N ALA A 165 1.34 -1.52 -26.53
CA ALA A 165 0.29 -1.30 -27.52
C ALA A 165 0.53 -0.03 -28.34
N VAL A 166 -0.07 0.07 -29.52
CA VAL A 166 -0.17 1.33 -30.25
C VAL A 166 -1.36 2.10 -29.69
N TYR A 167 -1.09 3.18 -28.95
CA TYR A 167 -2.15 3.94 -28.27
C TYR A 167 -2.33 5.34 -28.82
N ALA A 168 -3.56 5.83 -28.79
CA ALA A 168 -3.90 7.16 -29.27
C ALA A 168 -3.13 8.25 -28.51
N GLY A 169 -2.41 9.11 -29.26
CA GLY A 169 -1.65 10.23 -28.71
C GLY A 169 -0.18 9.92 -28.39
N HIS A 170 0.32 8.72 -28.68
CA HIS A 170 1.73 8.34 -28.43
C HIS A 170 2.76 9.25 -29.15
N GLU A 171 2.35 9.96 -30.21
CA GLU A 171 3.23 10.93 -30.91
C GLU A 171 3.54 12.17 -30.04
N ASN A 172 2.58 12.60 -29.22
CA ASN A 172 2.76 13.74 -28.31
C ASN A 172 3.24 13.28 -26.93
N ASN A 173 2.73 12.12 -26.48
CA ASN A 173 3.01 11.52 -25.19
C ASN A 173 3.70 10.17 -25.41
N SER A 174 4.92 10.19 -25.95
CA SER A 174 5.67 8.96 -26.19
C SER A 174 6.04 8.26 -24.88
N PRO A 175 6.33 6.94 -24.91
CA PRO A 175 6.77 6.23 -23.71
C PRO A 175 7.97 6.90 -23.04
N SER A 176 8.92 7.42 -23.82
CA SER A 176 10.07 8.17 -23.30
C SER A 176 9.66 9.45 -22.57
N ASN A 177 8.70 10.22 -23.11
CA ASN A 177 8.22 11.45 -22.47
C ASN A 177 7.49 11.14 -21.15
N ILE A 178 6.68 10.08 -21.12
CA ILE A 178 5.94 9.65 -19.93
C ILE A 178 6.91 9.21 -18.84
N VAL A 179 7.92 8.40 -19.18
CA VAL A 179 8.94 7.94 -18.22
C VAL A 179 9.84 9.07 -17.74
N ASP A 180 10.21 10.01 -18.61
CA ASP A 180 10.93 11.22 -18.21
C ASP A 180 10.12 12.04 -17.20
N TRP A 181 8.84 12.29 -17.48
CA TRP A 181 7.93 12.93 -16.54
C TRP A 181 7.83 12.16 -15.22
N PHE A 182 7.66 10.83 -15.28
CA PHE A 182 7.54 9.98 -14.10
C PHE A 182 8.77 10.11 -13.19
N LEU A 183 9.96 9.94 -13.77
CA LEU A 183 11.25 9.92 -13.06
C LEU A 183 11.70 11.30 -12.57
N ASN A 184 11.44 12.35 -13.35
CA ASN A 184 12.02 13.69 -13.13
C ASN A 184 11.01 14.72 -12.59
N THR A 185 9.71 14.44 -12.70
CA THR A 185 8.65 15.31 -12.17
C THR A 185 7.84 14.60 -11.09
N PHE A 186 7.22 13.47 -11.41
CA PHE A 186 6.27 12.83 -10.49
C PHE A 186 6.94 12.30 -9.22
N ILE A 187 8.01 11.50 -9.35
CA ILE A 187 8.78 11.02 -8.20
C ILE A 187 9.34 12.18 -7.38
N VAL A 188 9.84 13.25 -8.02
CA VAL A 188 10.38 14.42 -7.33
C VAL A 188 9.30 15.14 -6.51
N LYS A 189 8.10 15.32 -7.07
CA LYS A 189 6.94 15.86 -6.35
C LYS A 189 6.60 15.01 -5.13
N LEU A 190 6.51 13.68 -5.32
CA LEU A 190 6.22 12.72 -4.26
C LEU A 190 7.24 12.82 -3.12
N LYS A 191 8.55 12.79 -3.43
CA LYS A 191 9.63 12.95 -2.44
C LYS A 191 9.55 14.28 -1.68
N ASN A 192 9.33 15.37 -2.41
CA ASN A 192 9.27 16.71 -1.81
C ASN A 192 8.04 16.93 -0.93
N SER A 193 7.00 16.09 -1.07
CA SER A 193 5.82 16.20 -0.21
C SER A 193 6.12 15.86 1.25
N GLY A 194 7.03 14.91 1.50
CA GLY A 194 7.32 14.38 2.83
C GLY A 194 6.14 13.66 3.51
N LYS A 195 5.08 13.31 2.75
CA LYS A 195 3.84 12.73 3.31
C LYS A 195 3.68 11.22 3.09
N ILE A 196 4.58 10.61 2.33
CA ILE A 196 4.48 9.20 1.93
C ILE A 196 5.09 8.33 3.04
N PRO A 197 4.36 7.37 3.61
CA PRO A 197 4.88 6.45 4.61
C PRO A 197 6.09 5.68 4.09
N GLU A 198 7.11 5.49 4.93
CA GLU A 198 8.39 4.89 4.51
C GLU A 198 8.29 3.43 4.07
N ASP A 199 7.30 2.73 4.61
CA ASP A 199 6.96 1.32 4.41
C ASP A 199 5.96 1.08 3.26
N SER A 200 5.36 2.14 2.70
CA SER A 200 4.52 2.03 1.50
C SER A 200 5.30 1.50 0.28
N VAL A 201 4.61 0.82 -0.63
CA VAL A 201 5.22 0.36 -1.90
C VAL A 201 5.70 1.57 -2.72
N THR A 202 5.00 2.68 -2.68
CA THR A 202 5.40 3.95 -3.29
C THR A 202 6.78 4.38 -2.80
N SER A 203 6.99 4.47 -1.48
CA SER A 203 8.29 4.83 -0.90
C SER A 203 9.38 3.82 -1.28
N LYS A 204 9.08 2.52 -1.19
CA LYS A 204 10.02 1.45 -1.51
C LYS A 204 10.48 1.51 -2.98
N VAL A 205 9.55 1.71 -3.92
CA VAL A 205 9.86 1.83 -5.35
C VAL A 205 10.58 3.14 -5.67
N ILE A 206 10.22 4.26 -5.03
CA ILE A 206 10.98 5.52 -5.15
C ILE A 206 12.45 5.30 -4.75
N LYS A 207 12.69 4.61 -3.62
CA LYS A 207 14.05 4.27 -3.15
C LYS A 207 14.80 3.40 -4.17
N LEU A 208 14.13 2.50 -4.88
CA LEU A 208 14.76 1.72 -5.97
C LEU A 208 15.22 2.59 -7.13
N PHE A 209 14.44 3.62 -7.48
CA PHE A 209 14.77 4.59 -8.52
C PHE A 209 15.73 5.70 -8.06
N ASP A 210 16.25 5.64 -6.83
CA ASP A 210 17.42 6.42 -6.44
C ASP A 210 18.73 5.78 -6.94
N ASP A 211 18.71 4.48 -7.27
CA ASP A 211 19.81 3.84 -7.99
C ASP A 211 19.76 4.23 -9.49
N VAL A 212 20.84 4.85 -9.95
CA VAL A 212 20.99 5.30 -11.34
C VAL A 212 20.87 4.15 -12.35
N ASN A 213 21.25 2.93 -12.00
CA ASN A 213 21.15 1.78 -12.91
C ASN A 213 19.68 1.38 -13.12
N ASN A 214 18.86 1.41 -12.07
CA ASN A 214 17.43 1.13 -12.16
C ASN A 214 16.70 2.20 -12.97
N ARG A 215 17.05 3.48 -12.75
CA ARG A 215 16.54 4.60 -13.58
C ARG A 215 16.89 4.39 -15.04
N ASN A 216 18.17 4.17 -15.34
CA ASN A 216 18.66 3.97 -16.70
C ASN A 216 18.00 2.78 -17.38
N LYS A 217 17.70 1.71 -16.64
CA LYS A 217 16.98 0.54 -17.16
C LYS A 217 15.54 0.88 -17.54
N LEU A 218 14.81 1.60 -16.69
CA LEU A 218 13.45 2.07 -17.02
C LEU A 218 13.45 3.00 -18.24
N GLU A 219 14.36 3.98 -18.26
CA GLU A 219 14.49 4.88 -19.41
C GLU A 219 14.86 4.14 -20.70
N GLN A 220 15.66 3.08 -20.61
CA GLN A 220 16.03 2.28 -21.76
C GLN A 220 14.83 1.52 -22.32
N LEU A 221 14.04 0.88 -21.46
CA LEU A 221 12.78 0.22 -21.86
C LEU A 221 11.85 1.21 -22.58
N ALA A 222 11.70 2.42 -22.02
CA ALA A 222 10.88 3.48 -22.61
C ALA A 222 11.39 3.95 -23.99
N ARG A 223 12.71 4.10 -24.13
CA ARG A 223 13.35 4.46 -25.41
C ARG A 223 13.15 3.38 -26.47
N ASP A 224 13.33 2.12 -26.09
CA ASP A 224 13.15 0.99 -27.00
C ASP A 224 11.69 0.91 -27.47
N TYR A 225 10.74 1.02 -26.54
CA TYR A 225 9.31 1.04 -26.88
C TYR A 225 8.94 2.25 -27.77
N THR A 226 9.47 3.44 -27.47
CA THR A 226 9.27 4.63 -28.32
C THR A 226 9.80 4.40 -29.73
N ALA A 227 11.00 3.84 -29.86
CA ALA A 227 11.62 3.56 -31.15
C ALA A 227 10.87 2.47 -31.95
N GLU A 228 10.21 1.53 -31.28
CA GLU A 228 9.31 0.58 -31.93
C GLU A 228 8.06 1.28 -32.46
N LEU A 229 7.40 2.11 -31.65
CA LEU A 229 6.22 2.89 -32.06
C LEU A 229 6.50 3.78 -33.27
N GLU A 230 7.65 4.44 -33.32
CA GLU A 230 8.07 5.28 -34.46
C GLU A 230 8.29 4.50 -35.77
N ARG A 231 8.47 3.17 -35.70
CA ARG A 231 8.67 2.29 -36.85
C ARG A 231 7.39 1.60 -37.31
N ILE A 232 6.30 1.71 -36.56
CA ILE A 232 5.03 1.07 -36.91
C ILE A 232 4.43 1.76 -38.13
N ASP A 233 3.91 0.94 -39.03
CA ASP A 233 3.13 1.40 -40.17
C ASP A 233 1.84 0.57 -40.30
N SER A 234 0.96 0.98 -41.21
CA SER A 234 -0.34 0.33 -41.46
C SER A 234 -0.24 -1.16 -41.86
N SER A 235 0.95 -1.67 -42.15
CA SER A 235 1.22 -3.05 -42.56
C SER A 235 2.00 -3.87 -41.53
N ASN A 236 2.61 -3.25 -40.52
CA ASN A 236 3.32 -3.92 -39.43
C ASN A 236 3.09 -3.22 -38.09
N ILE A 237 2.20 -3.81 -37.29
CA ILE A 237 1.79 -3.38 -35.94
C ILE A 237 2.34 -4.30 -34.84
N THR A 238 3.46 -4.95 -35.13
CA THR A 238 4.09 -5.89 -34.19
C THR A 238 4.96 -5.11 -33.23
N LEU A 239 4.54 -5.07 -31.96
CA LEU A 239 5.31 -4.54 -30.85
C LEU A 239 5.88 -5.70 -30.02
N SER A 240 7.12 -5.54 -29.57
CA SER A 240 7.65 -6.43 -28.55
C SER A 240 6.88 -6.26 -27.25
N ASN A 241 6.97 -7.25 -26.35
CA ASN A 241 6.30 -7.19 -25.05
C ASN A 241 4.76 -6.96 -25.13
N SER A 242 4.12 -7.52 -26.17
CA SER A 242 2.67 -7.50 -26.36
C SER A 242 2.07 -8.90 -26.13
N LEU A 243 1.17 -9.01 -25.15
CA LEU A 243 0.47 -10.25 -24.84
C LEU A 243 -0.37 -10.74 -26.03
N THR A 244 -1.00 -9.83 -26.77
CA THR A 244 -1.90 -10.19 -27.88
C THR A 244 -1.15 -10.65 -29.12
N LYS A 245 0.11 -10.22 -29.28
CA LYS A 245 0.97 -10.60 -30.40
C LYS A 245 1.92 -11.77 -30.07
N SER A 246 1.80 -12.35 -28.86
CA SER A 246 2.58 -13.52 -28.40
C SER A 246 4.10 -13.29 -28.47
N GLU A 247 4.54 -12.10 -28.05
CA GLU A 247 5.93 -11.66 -28.13
C GLU A 247 6.63 -11.84 -26.78
N ASN A 248 7.55 -12.81 -26.67
CA ASN A 248 8.64 -12.98 -25.68
C ASN A 248 8.39 -12.57 -24.20
N THR A 249 7.14 -12.45 -23.74
CA THR A 249 6.83 -12.17 -22.34
C THR A 249 6.47 -13.46 -21.63
N THR A 250 7.14 -13.72 -20.50
CA THR A 250 6.79 -14.81 -19.58
C THR A 250 5.98 -14.31 -18.38
N HIS A 251 5.89 -12.98 -18.23
CA HIS A 251 5.26 -12.32 -17.09
C HIS A 251 4.04 -11.51 -17.54
N LEU A 252 3.20 -11.17 -16.58
CA LEU A 252 2.08 -10.25 -16.75
C LEU A 252 2.28 -9.03 -15.86
N ALA A 253 2.03 -7.86 -16.41
CA ALA A 253 2.07 -6.60 -15.70
C ALA A 253 1.09 -6.61 -14.52
N PRO A 254 1.36 -5.87 -13.44
CA PRO A 254 0.45 -5.69 -12.32
C PRO A 254 -0.99 -5.40 -12.74
N THR A 255 -1.20 -4.45 -13.68
CA THR A 255 -2.54 -4.14 -14.17
C THR A 255 -3.28 -5.38 -14.68
N LEU A 256 -2.67 -6.16 -15.57
CA LEU A 256 -3.30 -7.36 -16.11
C LEU A 256 -3.61 -8.38 -15.01
N LYS A 257 -2.70 -8.56 -14.05
CA LYS A 257 -2.91 -9.45 -12.91
C LYS A 257 -4.10 -9.01 -12.06
N PHE A 258 -4.25 -7.72 -11.80
CA PHE A 258 -5.40 -7.19 -11.07
C PHE A 258 -6.72 -7.47 -11.79
N PHE A 259 -6.81 -7.13 -13.08
CA PHE A 259 -8.03 -7.32 -13.87
C PHE A 259 -8.40 -8.80 -14.00
N LEU A 260 -7.41 -9.66 -14.30
CA LEU A 260 -7.62 -11.10 -14.41
C LEU A 260 -8.08 -11.70 -13.09
N LEU A 261 -7.40 -11.38 -11.98
CA LEU A 261 -7.74 -11.93 -10.67
C LEU A 261 -9.11 -11.45 -10.21
N ALA A 262 -9.39 -10.15 -10.28
CA ALA A 262 -10.67 -9.59 -9.84
C ALA A 262 -11.84 -10.23 -10.57
N GLN A 263 -11.72 -10.37 -11.90
CA GLN A 263 -12.76 -10.98 -12.70
C GLN A 263 -12.88 -12.49 -12.44
N ALA A 264 -11.75 -13.21 -12.30
CA ALA A 264 -11.75 -14.64 -12.05
C ALA A 264 -12.26 -14.99 -10.64
N ALA A 265 -12.00 -14.12 -9.67
CA ALA A 265 -12.55 -14.19 -8.32
C ALA A 265 -14.07 -13.93 -8.35
N LYS A 266 -14.52 -12.89 -9.06
CA LYS A 266 -15.94 -12.55 -9.22
C LYS A 266 -16.76 -13.68 -9.85
N GLU A 267 -16.18 -14.39 -10.83
CA GLU A 267 -16.80 -15.55 -11.47
C GLU A 267 -16.70 -16.85 -10.65
N GLY A 268 -15.86 -16.87 -9.61
CA GLY A 268 -15.54 -18.08 -8.87
C GLY A 268 -14.66 -19.08 -9.64
N THR A 269 -14.08 -18.66 -10.77
CA THR A 269 -13.14 -19.45 -11.57
C THR A 269 -11.87 -19.77 -10.77
N VAL A 270 -11.41 -18.82 -9.94
CA VAL A 270 -10.28 -19.02 -9.05
C VAL A 270 -10.74 -18.90 -7.60
N SER A 271 -10.54 -19.97 -6.83
CA SER A 271 -10.87 -19.99 -5.42
C SER A 271 -9.94 -19.08 -4.60
N ALA A 272 -10.49 -18.53 -3.51
CA ALA A 272 -9.78 -17.73 -2.50
C ALA A 272 -8.38 -18.26 -2.14
N ASN A 273 -8.27 -19.57 -1.87
CA ASN A 273 -7.02 -20.21 -1.46
C ASN A 273 -5.92 -20.15 -2.53
N ASN A 274 -6.28 -19.89 -3.79
CA ASN A 274 -5.36 -19.82 -4.90
C ASN A 274 -4.99 -18.39 -5.29
N TRP A 275 -5.56 -17.35 -4.69
CA TRP A 275 -5.31 -15.96 -5.08
C TRP A 275 -3.83 -15.57 -4.97
N ASN A 276 -3.17 -15.87 -3.86
CA ASN A 276 -1.73 -15.58 -3.72
C ASN A 276 -0.89 -16.34 -4.76
N SER A 277 -1.26 -17.59 -5.05
CA SER A 277 -0.58 -18.38 -6.08
C SER A 277 -0.83 -17.85 -7.50
N PHE A 278 -1.98 -17.25 -7.75
CA PHE A 278 -2.36 -16.59 -8.99
C PHE A 278 -1.58 -15.30 -9.18
N ILE A 279 -1.54 -14.44 -8.15
CA ILE A 279 -0.82 -13.15 -8.14
C ILE A 279 0.67 -13.38 -8.43
N ASN A 280 1.28 -14.38 -7.81
CA ASN A 280 2.70 -14.72 -8.00
C ASN A 280 2.95 -15.60 -9.23
N GLY A 281 1.92 -15.90 -10.03
CA GLY A 281 2.05 -16.73 -11.22
C GLY A 281 2.70 -16.01 -12.40
N ASP A 282 3.41 -16.79 -13.20
CA ASP A 282 3.75 -16.45 -14.57
C ASP A 282 2.54 -16.66 -15.49
N ILE A 283 2.72 -16.41 -16.79
CA ILE A 283 1.65 -16.59 -17.78
C ILE A 283 1.08 -18.01 -17.77
N GLU A 284 1.93 -19.05 -17.73
CA GLU A 284 1.48 -20.44 -17.76
C GLU A 284 0.65 -20.80 -16.52
N LYS A 285 1.10 -20.39 -15.33
CA LYS A 285 0.37 -20.63 -14.10
C LYS A 285 -0.97 -19.91 -14.09
N ILE A 286 -1.02 -18.65 -14.55
CA ILE A 286 -2.27 -17.89 -14.65
C ILE A 286 -3.23 -18.54 -15.67
N LYS A 287 -2.75 -18.95 -16.85
CA LYS A 287 -3.54 -19.73 -17.82
C LYS A 287 -4.13 -20.99 -17.19
N SER A 288 -3.33 -21.73 -16.42
CA SER A 288 -3.79 -22.96 -15.76
C SER A 288 -4.93 -22.72 -14.78
N PHE A 289 -4.89 -21.62 -14.02
CA PHE A 289 -5.97 -21.23 -13.11
C PHE A 289 -7.25 -20.85 -13.84
N LEU A 290 -7.14 -20.27 -15.03
CA LEU A 290 -8.28 -19.88 -15.86
C LEU A 290 -8.77 -21.01 -16.79
N GLY A 291 -8.16 -22.20 -16.72
CA GLY A 291 -8.51 -23.34 -17.56
C GLY A 291 -8.14 -23.15 -19.04
N LEU A 292 -7.15 -22.30 -19.33
CA LEU A 292 -6.71 -21.98 -20.67
C LEU A 292 -5.53 -22.88 -21.07
N THR A 293 -5.53 -23.33 -22.33
CA THR A 293 -4.44 -24.12 -22.92
C THR A 293 -4.12 -23.61 -24.31
N GLY A 294 -2.86 -23.28 -24.59
CA GLY A 294 -2.44 -22.77 -25.90
C GLY A 294 -1.63 -21.48 -25.80
N SER A 295 -1.82 -20.59 -26.79
CA SER A 295 -1.11 -19.32 -26.91
C SER A 295 -1.38 -18.38 -25.74
N ASP A 296 -0.42 -17.51 -25.45
CA ASP A 296 -0.51 -16.53 -24.37
C ASP A 296 -1.59 -15.47 -24.63
N SER A 297 -1.87 -15.21 -25.91
CA SER A 297 -2.97 -14.33 -26.35
C SER A 297 -4.33 -14.74 -25.80
N LEU A 298 -4.52 -16.02 -25.41
CA LEU A 298 -5.77 -16.49 -24.79
C LEU A 298 -6.09 -15.78 -23.47
N LEU A 299 -5.09 -15.26 -22.76
CA LEU A 299 -5.31 -14.43 -21.57
C LEU A 299 -5.96 -13.09 -21.95
N ALA A 300 -5.52 -12.49 -23.06
CA ALA A 300 -6.16 -11.30 -23.59
C ALA A 300 -7.58 -11.61 -24.08
N ASP A 301 -7.77 -12.73 -24.81
CA ASP A 301 -9.09 -13.16 -25.29
C ASP A 301 -10.06 -13.35 -24.11
N TRP A 302 -9.57 -13.92 -23.01
CA TRP A 302 -10.35 -14.12 -21.79
C TRP A 302 -10.78 -12.80 -21.15
N LEU A 303 -9.90 -11.79 -21.12
CA LEU A 303 -10.18 -10.45 -20.58
C LEU A 303 -11.23 -9.68 -21.39
N VAL A 304 -11.16 -9.74 -22.72
CA VAL A 304 -12.02 -8.94 -23.62
C VAL A 304 -13.42 -9.52 -23.85
N ASP A 305 -13.71 -10.68 -23.25
CA ASP A 305 -15.03 -11.32 -23.33
C ASP A 305 -16.12 -10.33 -22.90
N GLN A 306 -17.00 -9.99 -23.84
CA GLN A 306 -18.03 -8.97 -23.64
C GLN A 306 -19.02 -9.32 -22.53
N ASN A 307 -19.14 -10.60 -22.16
CA ASN A 307 -19.99 -11.01 -21.04
C ASN A 307 -19.41 -10.60 -19.67
N ARG A 308 -18.09 -10.36 -19.60
CA ARG A 308 -17.38 -9.98 -18.37
C ARG A 308 -17.40 -8.48 -18.11
N ASN A 309 -17.53 -7.68 -19.17
CA ASN A 309 -17.54 -6.21 -19.11
C ASN A 309 -16.37 -5.63 -18.29
N THR A 310 -15.15 -6.13 -18.54
CA THR A 310 -13.93 -5.72 -17.83
C THR A 310 -13.44 -4.32 -18.22
N GLY A 311 -14.04 -3.70 -19.23
CA GLY A 311 -13.55 -2.48 -19.88
C GLY A 311 -12.64 -2.77 -21.07
N TRP A 312 -11.82 -3.83 -20.99
CA TRP A 312 -10.89 -4.23 -22.04
C TRP A 312 -11.58 -4.65 -23.34
N SER A 313 -10.93 -4.32 -24.45
CA SER A 313 -11.33 -4.68 -25.80
C SER A 313 -10.09 -4.86 -26.70
N TYR A 314 -10.33 -5.27 -27.94
CA TYR A 314 -9.33 -5.14 -28.99
C TYR A 314 -9.56 -3.88 -29.79
N ASP A 315 -8.50 -3.09 -30.01
CA ASP A 315 -8.50 -1.99 -30.94
C ASP A 315 -8.55 -2.49 -32.41
N ALA A 316 -8.51 -1.57 -33.37
CA ALA A 316 -8.49 -1.90 -34.79
C ALA A 316 -7.23 -2.67 -35.23
N SER A 317 -6.16 -2.63 -34.43
CA SER A 317 -4.90 -3.33 -34.66
C SER A 317 -4.89 -4.72 -33.99
N GLY A 318 -5.89 -5.06 -33.19
CA GLY A 318 -5.94 -6.32 -32.43
C GLY A 318 -4.99 -6.32 -31.22
N GLN A 319 -4.73 -5.16 -30.64
CA GLN A 319 -4.03 -4.99 -29.38
C GLN A 319 -5.02 -4.70 -28.25
N LEU A 320 -4.64 -5.06 -27.03
CA LEU A 320 -5.45 -4.80 -25.85
C LEU A 320 -5.57 -3.29 -25.67
N ASP A 321 -6.80 -2.86 -25.46
CA ASP A 321 -7.16 -1.45 -25.34
C ASP A 321 -8.37 -1.35 -24.40
N PHE A 322 -8.16 -0.65 -23.29
CA PHE A 322 -9.18 -0.38 -22.29
C PHE A 322 -10.14 0.73 -22.73
N ASN A 323 -9.63 1.73 -23.46
CA ASN A 323 -10.37 2.92 -23.86
C ASN A 323 -11.01 2.86 -25.25
N ARG A 324 -10.91 1.72 -25.95
CA ARG A 324 -11.60 1.47 -27.23
C ARG A 324 -11.27 2.51 -28.30
N GLY A 325 -10.03 2.97 -28.34
CA GLY A 325 -9.49 3.92 -29.31
C GLY A 325 -9.71 5.39 -28.93
N HIS A 326 -10.21 5.67 -27.72
CA HIS A 326 -10.20 7.03 -27.15
C HIS A 326 -8.83 7.34 -26.52
N GLU A 327 -8.59 8.60 -26.09
CA GLU A 327 -7.28 9.04 -25.57
C GLU A 327 -6.65 7.99 -24.64
N GLY A 328 -5.42 7.56 -24.94
CA GLY A 328 -4.78 6.44 -24.26
C GLY A 328 -4.71 6.62 -22.74
N GLY A 329 -4.75 5.50 -22.02
CA GLY A 329 -4.59 5.37 -20.58
C GLY A 329 -5.88 4.99 -19.84
N ILE A 330 -5.84 4.01 -18.92
CA ILE A 330 -7.02 3.66 -18.10
C ILE A 330 -7.45 4.89 -17.26
N PRO A 331 -8.70 5.39 -17.39
CA PRO A 331 -9.17 6.49 -16.56
C PRO A 331 -9.13 6.08 -15.09
N ILE A 332 -8.53 6.89 -14.23
CA ILE A 332 -8.34 6.56 -12.80
C ILE A 332 -9.67 6.21 -12.12
N SER A 333 -10.75 6.91 -12.45
CA SER A 333 -12.08 6.61 -11.92
C SER A 333 -12.61 5.25 -12.36
N SER A 334 -12.32 4.83 -13.60
CA SER A 334 -12.66 3.50 -14.12
C SER A 334 -11.80 2.42 -13.46
N LEU A 335 -10.51 2.69 -13.25
CA LEU A 335 -9.57 1.79 -12.58
C LEU A 335 -10.03 1.49 -11.15
N LEU A 336 -10.23 2.54 -10.34
CA LEU A 336 -10.74 2.40 -8.97
C LEU A 336 -12.19 1.89 -8.95
N GLY A 337 -12.98 2.22 -9.97
CA GLY A 337 -14.35 1.76 -10.12
C GLY A 337 -14.46 0.25 -10.31
N PHE A 338 -13.57 -0.34 -11.11
CA PHE A 338 -13.58 -1.76 -11.45
C PHE A 338 -13.37 -2.65 -10.21
N PHE A 339 -12.54 -2.21 -9.27
CA PHE A 339 -12.22 -3.00 -8.07
C PHE A 339 -13.24 -2.89 -6.94
N ASN A 340 -14.21 -1.98 -7.02
CA ASN A 340 -15.26 -1.86 -6.01
C ASN A 340 -16.08 -3.16 -5.85
N ASP A 341 -16.16 -3.94 -6.94
CA ASP A 341 -16.89 -5.21 -7.00
C ASP A 341 -16.02 -6.43 -6.65
N PHE A 342 -14.77 -6.23 -6.20
CA PHE A 342 -13.90 -7.35 -5.84
C PHE A 342 -14.55 -8.16 -4.70
N PRO A 343 -14.76 -9.48 -4.85
CA PRO A 343 -15.51 -10.24 -3.86
C PRO A 343 -14.76 -10.34 -2.53
N SER A 344 -15.50 -10.21 -1.43
CA SER A 344 -14.99 -10.59 -0.12
C SER A 344 -14.80 -12.11 -0.03
N ARG A 345 -13.91 -12.53 0.87
CA ARG A 345 -13.72 -13.94 1.16
C ARG A 345 -13.44 -14.19 2.64
N VAL A 346 -13.67 -15.42 3.06
CA VAL A 346 -13.13 -15.89 4.34
C VAL A 346 -11.62 -16.06 4.23
N LEU A 347 -10.94 -15.85 5.35
CA LEU A 347 -9.52 -16.17 5.47
C LEU A 347 -9.31 -17.67 5.32
N SER A 348 -8.25 -18.04 4.63
CA SER A 348 -7.77 -19.42 4.52
C SER A 348 -7.19 -19.91 5.85
N ASP A 349 -7.00 -21.22 5.99
CA ASP A 349 -6.43 -21.83 7.21
C ASP A 349 -5.03 -21.29 7.53
N GLU A 350 -4.21 -21.04 6.51
CA GLU A 350 -2.88 -20.45 6.64
C GLU A 350 -2.95 -19.00 7.15
N GLU A 351 -3.91 -18.22 6.67
CA GLU A 351 -4.10 -16.83 7.09
C GLU A 351 -4.71 -16.74 8.48
N LEU A 352 -5.58 -17.68 8.86
CA LEU A 352 -6.09 -17.78 10.24
C LEU A 352 -4.97 -18.12 11.23
N LYS A 353 -4.03 -19.00 10.86
CA LYS A 353 -2.83 -19.25 11.69
C LYS A 353 -1.99 -17.99 11.84
N GLU A 354 -1.89 -17.18 10.79
CA GLU A 354 -1.15 -15.94 10.80
C GLU A 354 -1.83 -14.87 11.67
N VAL A 355 -3.16 -14.72 11.57
CA VAL A 355 -3.95 -13.87 12.47
C VAL A 355 -3.77 -14.29 13.93
N ASN A 356 -3.77 -15.58 14.23
CA ASN A 356 -3.53 -16.05 15.60
C ASN A 356 -2.11 -15.73 16.09
N ARG A 357 -1.10 -15.87 15.21
CA ARG A 357 0.28 -15.47 15.51
C ARG A 357 0.38 -13.97 15.82
N ILE A 358 -0.29 -13.14 15.02
CA ILE A 358 -0.38 -11.71 15.28
C ILE A 358 -1.11 -11.46 16.59
N GLY A 359 -2.22 -12.15 16.85
CA GLY A 359 -2.93 -12.08 18.11
C GLY A 359 -2.04 -12.36 19.33
N ASP A 360 -1.14 -13.34 19.24
CA ASP A 360 -0.15 -13.61 20.28
C ASP A 360 0.91 -12.50 20.41
N ASN A 361 1.36 -11.91 19.29
CA ASN A 361 2.23 -10.74 19.31
C ASN A 361 1.53 -9.53 19.96
N VAL A 362 0.27 -9.27 19.64
CA VAL A 362 -0.55 -8.22 20.25
C VAL A 362 -0.66 -8.46 21.76
N LYS A 363 -0.94 -9.69 22.20
CA LYS A 363 -0.95 -10.05 23.64
C LYS A 363 0.39 -9.72 24.30
N MET A 364 1.52 -10.01 23.64
CA MET A 364 2.86 -9.70 24.16
C MET A 364 3.13 -8.19 24.23
N ILE A 365 2.75 -7.42 23.21
CA ILE A 365 2.83 -5.96 23.21
C ILE A 365 2.02 -5.38 24.37
N MET A 366 0.77 -5.83 24.51
CA MET A 366 -0.13 -5.40 25.57
C MET A 366 0.42 -5.70 26.96
N GLN A 367 1.00 -6.88 27.15
CA GLN A 367 1.62 -7.25 28.43
C GLN A 367 2.86 -6.39 28.72
N THR A 368 3.67 -6.12 27.68
CA THR A 368 4.84 -5.24 27.79
C THR A 368 4.42 -3.81 28.16
N LEU A 369 3.38 -3.29 27.52
CA LEU A 369 2.80 -1.98 27.85
C LEU A 369 2.28 -1.90 29.27
N LYS A 370 1.59 -2.96 29.73
CA LYS A 370 1.12 -3.04 31.11
C LYS A 370 2.27 -2.93 32.11
N TYR A 371 3.36 -3.67 31.90
CA TYR A 371 4.54 -3.56 32.76
C TYR A 371 5.22 -2.20 32.64
N TRP A 372 5.32 -1.64 31.43
CA TRP A 372 5.89 -0.33 31.19
C TRP A 372 5.15 0.78 31.94
N PHE A 373 3.82 0.83 31.82
CA PHE A 373 3.02 1.80 32.58
C PHE A 373 3.08 1.60 34.08
N GLN A 374 3.21 0.34 34.55
CA GLN A 374 3.43 0.06 35.96
C GLN A 374 4.76 0.65 36.45
N ILE A 375 5.85 0.48 35.69
CA ILE A 375 7.17 1.06 36.02
C ILE A 375 7.08 2.58 36.08
N LEU A 376 6.51 3.23 35.05
CA LEU A 376 6.35 4.68 35.02
C LEU A 376 5.54 5.20 36.21
N ARG A 377 4.50 4.47 36.62
CA ARG A 377 3.71 4.81 37.81
C ARG A 377 4.53 4.66 39.09
N ASP A 378 5.22 3.54 39.25
CA ASP A 378 5.99 3.25 40.46
C ASP A 378 7.16 4.25 40.63
N GLU A 379 7.81 4.65 39.53
CA GLU A 379 8.83 5.71 39.52
C GLU A 379 8.25 7.05 39.97
N ARG A 380 7.09 7.46 39.45
CA ARG A 380 6.42 8.70 39.87
C ARG A 380 6.05 8.69 41.35
N VAL A 381 5.52 7.58 41.85
CA VAL A 381 5.19 7.42 43.28
C VAL A 381 6.46 7.48 44.13
N ALA A 382 7.56 6.88 43.69
CA ALA A 382 8.83 6.95 44.40
C ALA A 382 9.40 8.38 44.44
N ILE A 383 9.34 9.12 43.33
CA ILE A 383 9.72 10.53 43.28
C ILE A 383 8.85 11.35 44.24
N ALA A 384 7.52 11.18 44.18
CA ALA A 384 6.58 11.90 45.04
C ALA A 384 6.77 11.59 46.53
N ARG A 385 7.18 10.37 46.90
CA ARG A 385 7.52 10.01 48.28
C ARG A 385 8.87 10.58 48.74
N ASN A 386 9.79 10.82 47.82
CA ASN A 386 11.13 11.33 48.14
C ASN A 386 11.18 12.87 48.29
N ILE A 387 10.25 13.58 47.66
CA ILE A 387 10.01 15.02 47.83
C ILE A 387 9.25 15.23 49.15
#